data_AF-M4S528-F1
#
_entry.id   AF-M4S528-F1
#
_cell.length_a   1.000
_cell.length_b   1.000
_cell.length_c   1.000
_cell.angle_alpha   90.00
_cell.angle_beta   90.00
_cell.angle_gamma   90.00
#
_symmetry.space_group_name_H-M   'P 1'
#
loop_
_entity.id
_entity.type
_entity.pdbx_description
1 polymer ?
#
loop_
_entity_poly.entity_id
_entity_poly.type
_entity_poly.pdbx_seq_one_letter_code
_entity_poly.pdbx_strand_id
1 'polypeptide(L)'
;MNQLTVPRVRFRHAAAAVGVTKKTLRNWLVRGQVQIETESEGWNEFSLIDLAELTLTAELVRYGVGILPASMAARSQISLSTHLLASYKNTPAQAFMFAFRGARLFMQSPRAGLTHFKHARDNEGAPADWAGASLLTIDIQTLIEEMLDRLAAAMGADDGADEGDE
;
A
#
# COMPACT_ATOMS: atom_id res chain seq x y z
N MET A 1 -8.31 -19.10 7.85
CA MET A 1 -7.48 -18.05 8.49
C MET A 1 -7.28 -17.02 7.41
N ASN A 2 -7.63 -15.76 7.64
CA ASN A 2 -7.72 -14.79 6.55
C ASN A 2 -6.31 -14.39 6.10
N GLN A 3 -5.94 -14.74 4.87
CA GLN A 3 -4.60 -14.47 4.33
C GLN A 3 -4.30 -12.97 4.18
N LEU A 4 -5.33 -12.13 4.20
CA LEU A 4 -5.18 -10.68 4.03
C LEU A 4 -4.72 -9.97 5.30
N THR A 5 -5.07 -10.51 6.47
CA THR A 5 -4.82 -9.88 7.78
C THR A 5 -3.75 -10.60 8.59
N VAL A 6 -3.39 -11.84 8.23
CA VAL A 6 -2.35 -12.60 8.93
C VAL A 6 -0.98 -12.17 8.42
N PRO A 7 -0.06 -11.74 9.30
CA PRO A 7 1.32 -11.42 8.91
C PRO A 7 2.01 -12.63 8.31
N ARG A 8 2.67 -12.44 7.17
CA ARG A 8 3.45 -13.51 6.51
C ARG A 8 4.68 -13.00 5.80
N VAL A 9 4.76 -11.70 5.54
CA VAL A 9 5.83 -11.12 4.74
C VAL A 9 6.89 -10.55 5.66
N ARG A 10 8.12 -11.04 5.53
CA ARG A 10 9.24 -10.55 6.34
C ARG A 10 9.65 -9.14 5.93
N PHE A 11 10.21 -8.38 6.87
CA PHE A 11 10.68 -7.00 6.66
C PHE A 11 11.53 -6.80 5.40
N ARG A 12 12.42 -7.75 5.08
CA ARG A 12 13.28 -7.66 3.88
C ARG A 12 12.47 -7.63 2.58
N HIS A 13 11.42 -8.46 2.52
CA HIS A 13 10.53 -8.59 1.37
C HIS A 13 9.53 -7.44 1.35
N ALA A 14 9.04 -7.02 2.51
CA ALA A 14 8.15 -5.88 2.65
C ALA A 14 8.75 -4.61 2.05
N ALA A 15 10.02 -4.29 2.35
CA ALA A 15 10.69 -3.13 1.78
C ALA A 15 10.77 -3.20 0.23
N ALA A 16 11.08 -4.38 -0.31
CA ALA A 16 11.14 -4.61 -1.76
C ALA A 16 9.76 -4.48 -2.42
N ALA A 17 8.74 -5.12 -1.84
CA ALA A 17 7.35 -5.05 -2.30
C ALA A 17 6.84 -3.60 -2.35
N VAL A 18 7.08 -2.84 -1.28
CA VAL A 18 6.69 -1.42 -1.18
C VAL A 18 7.49 -0.54 -2.15
N GLY A 19 8.68 -0.97 -2.57
CA GLY A 19 9.55 -0.22 -3.47
C GLY A 19 10.35 0.88 -2.77
N VAL A 20 10.69 0.67 -1.50
CA VAL A 20 11.49 1.60 -0.69
C VAL A 20 12.72 0.90 -0.12
N THR A 21 13.72 1.66 0.30
CA THR A 21 14.87 1.07 0.98
C THR A 21 14.45 0.53 2.37
N LYS A 22 15.12 -0.54 2.83
CA LYS A 22 14.99 -1.06 4.20
C LYS A 22 15.18 0.03 5.26
N LYS A 23 16.09 0.98 5.02
CA LYS A 23 16.35 2.12 5.91
C LYS A 23 15.15 3.07 5.96
N THR A 24 14.56 3.39 4.81
CA THR A 24 13.37 4.24 4.72
C THR A 24 12.20 3.62 5.45
N LEU A 25 11.87 2.36 5.16
CA LEU A 25 10.76 1.67 5.82
C LEU A 25 10.95 1.59 7.34
N ARG A 26 12.16 1.24 7.80
CA ARG A 26 12.48 1.22 9.23
C ARG A 26 12.27 2.58 9.87
N ASN A 27 12.72 3.65 9.21
CA ASN A 27 12.60 5.00 9.75
C ASN A 27 11.13 5.41 9.92
N TRP A 28 10.27 5.10 8.95
CA TRP A 28 8.85 5.40 9.03
C TRP A 28 8.17 4.69 10.21
N LEU A 29 8.47 3.40 10.40
CA LEU A 29 7.87 2.62 11.47
C LEU A 29 8.42 3.03 12.85
N VAL A 30 9.73 3.21 12.99
CA VAL A 30 10.36 3.63 14.27
C VAL A 30 9.89 5.01 14.71
N ARG A 31 9.65 5.92 13.76
CA ARG A 31 9.11 7.26 14.06
C ARG A 31 7.60 7.28 14.27
N GLY A 32 6.91 6.13 14.18
CA GLY A 32 5.46 6.04 14.28
C GLY A 32 4.71 6.82 13.19
N GLN A 33 5.36 7.07 12.05
CA GLN A 33 4.78 7.82 10.93
C GLN A 33 3.85 6.95 10.09
N VAL A 34 4.07 5.64 10.14
CA VAL A 34 3.16 4.62 9.62
C VAL A 34 2.90 3.64 10.75
N GLN A 35 1.64 3.28 10.93
CA GLN A 35 1.21 2.25 11.88
C GLN A 35 0.84 1.00 11.08
N ILE A 36 1.30 -0.16 11.53
CA ILE A 36 0.87 -1.47 11.01
C ILE A 36 -0.15 -2.06 11.99
N GLU A 37 -1.17 -2.73 11.48
CA GLU A 37 -2.27 -3.24 12.33
C GLU A 37 -1.86 -4.48 13.13
N THR A 38 -0.81 -5.17 12.72
CA THR A 38 -0.40 -6.43 13.33
C THR A 38 0.67 -6.24 14.39
N GLU A 39 0.27 -6.47 15.63
CA GLU A 39 1.16 -6.67 16.76
C GLU A 39 1.77 -8.08 16.66
N SER A 40 2.92 -8.22 16.01
CA SER A 40 3.80 -9.36 16.26
C SER A 40 4.69 -9.06 17.47
N GLU A 41 5.07 -10.10 18.24
CA GLU A 41 6.00 -10.04 19.38
C GLU A 41 7.46 -9.71 18.95
N GLY A 42 7.62 -8.71 18.09
CA GLY A 42 8.84 -8.29 17.44
C GLY A 42 8.53 -7.43 16.21
N TRP A 43 9.53 -6.69 15.73
CA TRP A 43 9.54 -6.23 14.34
C TRP A 43 9.70 -7.49 13.49
N ASN A 44 8.85 -7.76 12.50
CA ASN A 44 9.30 -8.26 11.18
C ASN A 44 8.21 -8.75 10.24
N GLU A 45 6.94 -8.87 10.62
CA GLU A 45 5.95 -9.47 9.72
C GLU A 45 4.84 -8.48 9.32
N PHE A 46 4.49 -8.51 8.04
CA PHE A 46 3.52 -7.63 7.42
C PHE A 46 2.42 -8.48 6.77
N SER A 47 1.17 -8.02 6.92
CA SER A 47 0.04 -8.56 6.17
C SER A 47 -0.04 -7.94 4.78
N LEU A 48 -0.88 -8.48 3.90
CA LEU A 48 -1.09 -7.87 2.56
C LEU A 48 -1.77 -6.49 2.65
N ILE A 49 -2.59 -6.27 3.67
CA ILE A 49 -3.20 -4.96 3.95
C ILE A 49 -2.12 -3.95 4.34
N ASP A 50 -1.21 -4.31 5.26
CA ASP A 50 -0.10 -3.44 5.66
C ASP A 50 0.77 -3.06 4.46
N LEU A 51 1.07 -4.02 3.58
CA LEU A 51 1.86 -3.76 2.38
C LEU A 51 1.14 -2.84 1.40
N ALA A 52 -0.17 -3.00 1.22
CA ALA A 52 -0.97 -2.12 0.37
C ALA A 52 -1.00 -0.68 0.91
N GLU A 53 -1.19 -0.50 2.22
CA GLU A 53 -1.11 0.80 2.88
C GLU A 53 0.26 1.45 2.70
N LEU A 54 1.33 0.68 2.94
CA LEU A 54 2.70 1.15 2.78
C LEU A 54 3.04 1.50 1.33
N THR A 55 2.55 0.73 0.37
CA THR A 55 2.80 0.97 -1.07
C THR A 55 2.11 2.26 -1.52
N LEU A 56 0.84 2.46 -1.16
CA LEU A 56 0.13 3.69 -1.47
C LEU A 56 0.76 4.90 -0.74
N THR A 57 1.20 4.71 0.50
CA THR A 57 1.96 5.74 1.24
C THR A 57 3.24 6.12 0.50
N ALA A 58 4.02 5.13 0.05
CA ALA A 58 5.26 5.36 -0.68
C ALA A 58 5.02 6.11 -2.00
N GLU A 59 3.94 5.75 -2.72
CA GLU A 59 3.56 6.42 -3.94
C GLU A 59 3.22 7.90 -3.70
N LEU A 60 2.40 8.20 -2.71
CA LEU A 60 2.06 9.58 -2.35
C LEU A 60 3.30 10.39 -1.92
N VAL A 61 4.22 9.79 -1.16
CA VAL A 61 5.48 10.43 -0.77
C VAL A 61 6.37 10.71 -1.98
N ARG A 62 6.39 9.84 -2.99
CA ARG A 62 7.13 10.09 -4.25
C ARG A 62 6.63 11.33 -4.98
N TYR A 63 5.35 11.66 -4.87
CA TYR A 63 4.76 12.89 -5.41
C TYR A 63 4.85 14.10 -4.46
N GLY A 64 5.63 13.99 -3.38
CA GLY A 64 5.92 15.11 -2.48
C GLY A 64 4.92 15.30 -1.35
N VAL A 65 3.99 14.36 -1.14
CA VAL A 65 3.12 14.39 0.04
C VAL A 65 3.94 14.08 1.29
N GLY A 66 3.70 14.81 2.38
CA GLY A 66 4.31 14.47 3.67
C GLY A 66 3.92 13.06 4.12
N ILE A 67 4.84 12.35 4.77
CA ILE A 67 4.64 10.93 5.15
C ILE A 67 3.39 10.70 6.01
N LEU A 68 3.13 11.57 6.99
CA LEU A 68 1.97 11.42 7.87
C LEU A 68 0.64 11.59 7.13
N PRO A 69 0.38 12.68 6.37
CA PRO A 69 -0.83 12.77 5.57
C PRO A 69 -0.93 11.69 4.49
N ALA A 70 0.19 11.25 3.91
CA ALA A 70 0.21 10.13 2.97
C ALA A 70 -0.25 8.82 3.63
N SER A 71 0.26 8.50 4.82
CA SER A 71 -0.11 7.30 5.57
C SER A 71 -1.58 7.31 5.98
N MET A 72 -2.09 8.44 6.44
CA MET A 72 -3.51 8.59 6.80
C MET A 72 -4.42 8.41 5.58
N ALA A 73 -4.08 9.02 4.45
CA ALA A 73 -4.83 8.88 3.20
C ALA A 73 -4.81 7.43 2.70
N ALA A 74 -3.64 6.80 2.72
CA ALA A 74 -3.47 5.41 2.31
C ALA A 74 -4.31 4.46 3.17
N ARG A 75 -4.21 4.55 4.49
CA ARG A 75 -5.01 3.75 5.43
C ARG A 75 -6.50 3.93 5.20
N SER A 76 -6.97 5.17 5.11
CA SER A 76 -8.39 5.43 4.86
C SER A 76 -8.85 4.77 3.55
N GLN A 77 -8.03 4.84 2.50
CA GLN A 77 -8.38 4.29 1.19
C GLN A 77 -8.37 2.76 1.16
N ILE A 78 -7.35 2.14 1.74
CA ILE A 78 -7.23 0.68 1.79
C ILE A 78 -8.35 0.11 2.68
N SER A 79 -8.53 0.65 3.88
CA SER A 79 -9.56 0.22 4.84
C SER A 79 -10.98 0.29 4.23
N LEU A 80 -11.32 1.36 3.50
CA LEU A 80 -12.61 1.47 2.81
C LEU A 80 -12.88 0.26 1.89
N SER A 81 -11.85 -0.20 1.18
CA SER A 81 -11.97 -1.29 0.21
C SER A 81 -11.85 -2.68 0.84
N THR A 82 -11.20 -2.80 2.00
CA THR A 82 -10.82 -4.09 2.59
C THR A 82 -11.56 -4.45 3.88
N HIS A 83 -12.25 -3.51 4.54
CA HIS A 83 -12.85 -3.76 5.86
C HIS A 83 -13.79 -4.98 5.90
N LEU A 84 -14.65 -5.14 4.88
CA LEU A 84 -15.51 -6.32 4.78
C LEU A 84 -14.70 -7.59 4.49
N LEU A 85 -13.71 -7.51 3.61
CA LEU A 85 -12.86 -8.64 3.23
C LEU A 85 -11.98 -9.14 4.38
N ALA A 86 -11.57 -8.24 5.27
CA ALA A 86 -10.83 -8.54 6.49
C ALA A 86 -11.69 -9.36 7.48
N SER A 87 -13.00 -9.16 7.49
CA SER A 87 -13.93 -9.87 8.38
C SER A 87 -14.22 -11.33 8.00
N TYR A 88 -14.01 -11.72 6.73
CA TYR A 88 -14.27 -13.08 6.26
C TYR A 88 -13.05 -14.00 6.48
N LYS A 89 -13.30 -15.18 7.08
CA LYS A 89 -12.23 -16.11 7.51
C LYS A 89 -11.37 -16.70 6.38
N ASN A 90 -11.90 -16.76 5.16
CA ASN A 90 -11.29 -17.44 4.00
C ASN A 90 -11.32 -16.57 2.74
N THR A 91 -11.06 -15.27 2.86
CA THR A 91 -10.99 -14.39 1.70
C THR A 91 -9.80 -14.78 0.82
N PRO A 92 -10.01 -15.13 -0.47
CA PRO A 92 -8.92 -15.44 -1.38
C PRO A 92 -8.17 -14.15 -1.75
N ALA A 93 -6.87 -14.24 -2.03
CA ALA A 93 -6.06 -13.10 -2.46
C ALA A 93 -6.62 -12.41 -3.72
N GLN A 94 -7.28 -13.17 -4.61
CA GLN A 94 -7.96 -12.59 -5.79
C GLN A 94 -9.10 -11.65 -5.40
N ALA A 95 -9.84 -11.94 -4.32
CA ALA A 95 -10.91 -11.05 -3.85
C ALA A 95 -10.36 -9.73 -3.32
N PHE A 96 -9.12 -9.73 -2.79
CA PHE A 96 -8.42 -8.50 -2.42
C PHE A 96 -8.10 -7.64 -3.64
N MET A 97 -7.64 -8.24 -4.74
CA MET A 97 -7.44 -7.50 -6.01
C MET A 97 -8.74 -6.93 -6.56
N PHE A 98 -9.81 -7.73 -6.59
CA PHE A 98 -11.12 -7.26 -7.02
C PHE A 98 -11.68 -6.14 -6.14
N ALA A 99 -11.27 -6.05 -4.87
CA ALA A 99 -11.69 -4.99 -3.97
C ALA A 99 -11.31 -3.60 -4.48
N PHE A 100 -10.18 -3.51 -5.20
CA PHE A 100 -9.61 -2.28 -5.74
C PHE A 100 -9.98 -2.04 -7.19
N ARG A 101 -10.80 -2.90 -7.82
CA ARG A 101 -11.20 -2.72 -9.21
C ARG A 101 -11.86 -1.35 -9.41
N GLY A 102 -11.29 -0.58 -10.34
CA GLY A 102 -11.75 0.78 -10.64
C GLY A 102 -11.52 1.79 -9.52
N ALA A 103 -10.84 1.43 -8.42
CA ALA A 103 -10.56 2.33 -7.32
C ALA A 103 -9.45 3.31 -7.71
N ARG A 104 -9.80 4.60 -7.70
CA ARG A 104 -8.87 5.68 -8.02
C ARG A 104 -8.73 6.61 -6.83
N LEU A 105 -7.50 7.01 -6.55
CA LEU A 105 -7.21 8.09 -5.62
C LEU A 105 -6.84 9.33 -6.42
N PHE A 106 -7.65 10.37 -6.29
CA PHE A 106 -7.36 11.68 -6.82
C PHE A 106 -6.67 12.53 -5.76
N MET A 107 -5.57 13.16 -6.14
CA MET A 107 -4.80 14.05 -5.30
C MET A 107 -4.67 15.42 -5.97
N GLN A 108 -5.08 16.45 -5.26
CA GLN A 108 -4.91 17.84 -5.65
C GLN A 108 -3.98 18.51 -4.66
N SER A 109 -2.88 19.08 -5.16
CA SER A 109 -2.00 19.94 -4.36
C SER A 109 -2.22 21.40 -4.78
N PRO A 110 -3.00 22.19 -4.04
CA PRO A 110 -3.02 23.62 -4.21
C PRO A 110 -1.63 24.16 -3.85
N ARG A 111 -1.20 25.21 -4.56
CA ARG A 111 0.11 25.88 -4.39
C ARG A 111 0.45 26.31 -2.94
N ALA A 112 -0.48 26.19 -1.99
CA ALA A 112 -0.35 26.54 -0.58
C ALA A 112 -0.09 25.34 0.38
N GLY A 113 0.26 24.16 -0.13
CA GLY A 113 0.74 23.04 0.69
C GLY A 113 -0.34 22.17 1.37
N LEU A 114 -1.62 22.40 1.10
CA LEU A 114 -2.73 21.58 1.61
C LEU A 114 -3.10 20.48 0.62
N THR A 115 -2.59 19.26 0.78
CA THR A 115 -2.95 18.17 -0.13
C THR A 115 -4.37 17.68 0.13
N HIS A 116 -5.24 17.74 -0.88
CA HIS A 116 -6.59 17.19 -0.83
C HIS A 116 -6.65 15.83 -1.52
N PHE A 117 -7.39 14.91 -0.91
CA PHE A 117 -7.63 13.57 -1.42
C PHE A 117 -9.12 13.36 -1.67
N LYS A 118 -9.46 12.80 -2.83
CA LYS A 118 -10.81 12.30 -3.11
C LYS A 118 -10.70 10.90 -3.70
N HIS A 119 -11.58 10.01 -3.25
CA HIS A 119 -11.70 8.66 -3.77
C HIS A 119 -12.80 8.62 -4.82
N ALA A 120 -12.64 7.77 -5.80
CA ALA A 120 -13.69 7.43 -6.75
C ALA A 120 -13.63 5.96 -7.12
N ARG A 121 -14.74 5.42 -7.61
CA ARG A 121 -14.80 4.09 -8.21
C ARG A 121 -15.28 4.17 -9.65
N ASP A 122 -14.79 3.24 -10.47
CA ASP A 122 -15.19 3.05 -11.85
C ASP A 122 -14.93 4.29 -12.76
N ASN A 123 -15.85 4.56 -13.69
CA ASN A 123 -15.76 5.67 -14.65
C ASN A 123 -16.09 7.03 -14.04
N GLU A 124 -16.18 7.15 -12.72
CA GLU A 124 -16.23 8.44 -12.06
C GLU A 124 -14.95 9.19 -12.40
N GLY A 125 -15.11 10.25 -13.20
CA GLY A 125 -14.04 11.14 -13.58
C GLY A 125 -13.53 11.91 -12.36
N ALA A 126 -12.51 12.74 -12.61
CA ALA A 126 -12.07 13.68 -11.59
C ALA A 126 -13.25 14.51 -11.08
N PRO A 127 -13.27 14.87 -9.79
CA PRO A 127 -14.27 15.75 -9.21
C PRO A 127 -14.44 17.02 -10.05
N ALA A 128 -15.66 17.37 -10.42
CA ALA A 128 -15.93 18.50 -11.32
C ALA A 128 -15.41 19.84 -10.77
N ASP A 129 -15.35 19.97 -9.45
CA ASP A 129 -14.81 21.12 -8.72
C ASP A 129 -13.27 21.21 -8.75
N TRP A 130 -12.58 20.20 -9.30
CA TRP A 130 -11.11 20.17 -9.41
C TRP A 130 -10.61 20.54 -10.82
N ALA A 131 -11.50 21.05 -11.68
CA ALA A 131 -11.16 21.53 -13.01
C ALA A 131 -10.06 22.61 -12.95
N GLY A 132 -8.98 22.42 -13.72
CA GLY A 132 -7.88 23.39 -13.85
C GLY A 132 -6.77 23.30 -12.80
N ALA A 133 -6.81 22.34 -11.87
CA ALA A 133 -5.72 22.09 -10.93
C ALA A 133 -4.77 20.98 -11.42
N SER A 134 -3.53 20.99 -10.93
CA SER A 134 -2.63 19.84 -11.08
C SER A 134 -3.22 18.65 -10.31
N LEU A 135 -3.66 17.66 -11.06
CA LEU A 135 -4.32 16.46 -10.56
C LEU A 135 -3.41 15.25 -10.76
N LEU A 136 -3.10 14.56 -9.68
CA LEU A 136 -2.56 13.21 -9.76
C LEU A 136 -3.73 12.22 -9.62
N THR A 137 -3.75 11.22 -10.49
CA THR A 137 -4.68 10.09 -10.38
C THR A 137 -3.85 8.83 -10.17
N ILE A 138 -4.09 8.13 -9.07
CA ILE A 138 -3.47 6.83 -8.78
C ILE A 138 -4.52 5.76 -9.00
N ASP A 139 -4.25 4.84 -9.93
CA ASP A 139 -4.98 3.60 -10.07
C ASP A 139 -4.50 2.63 -8.99
N ILE A 140 -5.34 2.39 -7.99
CA ILE A 140 -4.94 1.62 -6.82
C ILE A 140 -4.78 0.15 -7.17
N GLN A 141 -5.61 -0.39 -8.06
CA GLN A 141 -5.49 -1.78 -8.50
C GLN A 141 -4.11 -2.02 -9.12
N THR A 142 -3.72 -1.18 -10.08
CA THR A 142 -2.43 -1.28 -10.78
C THR A 142 -1.27 -1.18 -9.78
N LEU A 143 -1.35 -0.26 -8.82
CA LEU A 143 -0.32 -0.10 -7.79
C LEU A 143 -0.17 -1.36 -6.91
N ILE A 144 -1.28 -2.02 -6.56
CA ILE A 144 -1.26 -3.26 -5.78
C ILE A 144 -0.77 -4.45 -6.63
N GLU A 145 -1.09 -4.51 -7.92
CA GLU A 145 -0.54 -5.52 -8.84
C GLU A 145 1.00 -5.43 -8.88
N GLU A 146 1.53 -4.23 -9.11
CA GLU A 146 2.98 -4.01 -9.12
C GLU A 146 3.66 -4.33 -7.78
N MET A 147 2.95 -4.11 -6.67
CA MET A 147 3.44 -4.49 -5.34
C MET A 147 3.53 -6.01 -5.19
N LEU A 148 2.51 -6.74 -5.63
CA LEU A 148 2.49 -8.21 -5.58
C LEU A 148 3.56 -8.82 -6.49
N ASP A 149 3.78 -8.25 -7.67
CA ASP A 149 4.85 -8.69 -8.58
C ASP A 149 6.24 -8.51 -7.95
N ARG A 150 6.48 -7.34 -7.33
CA ARG A 150 7.71 -7.06 -6.58
C ARG A 150 7.89 -8.01 -5.40
N LEU A 151 6.80 -8.33 -4.70
CA LEU A 151 6.82 -9.28 -3.58
C LEU A 151 7.18 -10.69 -4.06
N ALA A 152 6.53 -11.17 -5.13
CA ALA A 152 6.78 -12.48 -5.70
C ALA A 152 8.24 -12.61 -6.17
N ALA A 153 8.76 -11.58 -6.86
CA ALA A 153 10.17 -11.54 -7.28
C ALA A 153 11.13 -11.56 -6.08
N ALA A 154 10.83 -10.81 -5.02
CA ALA A 154 11.67 -10.76 -3.82
C ALA A 154 11.66 -12.08 -3.03
N MET A 155 10.57 -12.84 -3.07
CA MET A 155 10.47 -14.15 -2.44
C MET A 155 11.18 -15.23 -3.27
N GLY A 156 10.97 -15.25 -4.59
CA GLY A 156 11.63 -16.23 -5.48
C GLY A 156 13.15 -16.05 -5.58
N ALA A 157 13.66 -14.84 -5.36
CA ALA A 157 15.10 -14.57 -5.33
C ALA A 157 15.81 -15.19 -4.11
N ASP A 158 15.10 -15.49 -3.03
CA ASP A 158 15.71 -16.18 -1.87
C ASP A 158 15.76 -17.70 -2.06
N ASP A 159 14.79 -18.30 -2.78
CA ASP A 159 14.75 -19.75 -3.00
C ASP A 159 15.85 -20.23 -3.96
N GLY A 160 16.38 -19.34 -4.81
CA GLY A 160 17.50 -19.64 -5.71
C GLY A 160 18.90 -19.38 -5.13
N ALA A 161 19.01 -18.91 -3.89
CA ALA A 161 20.30 -18.59 -3.25
C ALA A 161 20.87 -19.77 -2.42
N ASP A 162 20.14 -20.88 -2.32
CA ASP A 162 20.49 -22.05 -1.50
C ASP A 162 21.02 -23.26 -2.32
N GLU A 163 21.20 -23.12 -3.65
CA GLU A 163 21.66 -24.20 -4.54
C GLU A 163 23.14 -24.06 -4.99
N GLY A 164 23.98 -23.35 -4.24
CA GLY A 164 25.35 -23.08 -4.68
C GLY A 164 26.35 -22.92 -3.56
N ASP A 165 26.54 -23.95 -2.75
CA ASP A 165 27.78 -24.24 -2.03
C ASP A 165 27.75 -25.71 -1.55
N GLU A 166 28.08 -26.64 -2.46
CA GLU A 166 28.64 -27.97 -2.15
C GLU A 166 29.93 -28.17 -2.97
#